data_AF-A0A1H3DI55-F1
#
_entry.id   AF-A0A1H3DI55-F1
#
_cell.length_a   1.000
_cell.length_b   1.000
_cell.length_c   1.000
_cell.angle_alpha   90.00
_cell.angle_beta   90.00
_cell.angle_gamma   90.00
#
_symmetry.space_group_name_H-M   'P 1'
#
loop_
_entity.id
_entity.type
_entity.pdbx_description
1 polymer ?
#
loop_
_entity_poly.entity_id
_entity_poly.type
_entity_poly.pdbx_seq_one_letter_code
_entity_poly.pdbx_strand_id
1 'polypeptide(L)'
;MTEDEVHPMTRFLHEAGNGTVAYNTASDQDSGRHWIFNWENDGFNFNFVVQDQDDVLGYEVYAKDIQWIGRFLYEREIRYVEELCDEVRELISEYVEIREEPSNFEEVRLYCSSCRTDHEMDVRAKMELMIEGEPGQQVFEESCPTCGEKLVEKVCVNG
;
A
#
# COMPACT_ATOMS: atom_id res chain seq x y z
N MET A 1 29.37 0.60 10.99
CA MET A 1 28.02 0.07 10.71
C MET A 1 28.22 -1.01 9.67
N THR A 2 28.19 -2.26 10.11
CA THR A 2 28.11 -3.42 9.22
C THR A 2 26.70 -3.47 8.63
N GLU A 3 26.54 -4.00 7.42
CA GLU A 3 25.28 -4.05 6.66
C GLU A 3 24.11 -4.79 7.38
N ASP A 4 24.36 -5.35 8.57
CA ASP A 4 23.44 -6.16 9.39
C ASP A 4 22.52 -5.38 10.37
N GLU A 5 22.54 -4.05 10.41
CA GLU A 5 21.74 -3.27 11.38
C GLU A 5 20.71 -2.32 10.74
N VAL A 6 20.37 -2.50 9.46
CA VAL A 6 19.31 -1.68 8.84
C VAL A 6 17.94 -2.24 9.24
N HIS A 7 17.13 -1.41 9.91
CA HIS A 7 15.77 -1.78 10.31
C HIS A 7 14.96 -2.28 9.09
N PRO A 8 14.23 -3.42 9.17
CA PRO A 8 13.57 -4.03 8.01
C PRO A 8 12.67 -3.08 7.22
N MET A 9 11.92 -2.22 7.92
CA MET A 9 11.09 -1.18 7.28
C MET A 9 11.92 -0.15 6.50
N THR A 10 13.06 0.29 7.03
CA THR A 10 13.94 1.24 6.34
C THR A 10 14.49 0.63 5.06
N ARG A 11 14.92 -0.64 5.13
CA ARG A 11 15.36 -1.38 3.95
C ARG A 11 14.22 -1.53 2.94
N PHE A 12 13.03 -1.90 3.38
CA PHE A 12 11.87 -2.03 2.50
C PHE A 12 11.56 -0.73 1.75
N LEU A 13 11.44 0.39 2.45
CA LEU A 13 11.15 1.68 1.81
C LEU A 13 12.25 2.10 0.83
N HIS A 14 13.51 1.77 1.11
CA HIS A 14 14.63 2.05 0.21
C HIS A 14 14.60 1.17 -1.04
N GLU A 15 14.54 -0.15 -0.86
CA GLU A 15 14.63 -1.12 -1.95
C GLU A 15 13.37 -1.07 -2.84
N ALA A 16 12.18 -0.98 -2.23
CA ALA A 16 10.93 -0.97 -2.98
C ALA A 16 10.71 0.35 -3.73
N GLY A 17 11.17 1.48 -3.16
CA GLY A 17 11.23 2.76 -3.86
C GLY A 17 12.17 2.77 -5.07
N ASN A 18 13.14 1.85 -5.13
CA ASN A 18 14.04 1.68 -6.27
C ASN A 18 13.50 0.67 -7.31
N GLY A 19 12.23 0.27 -7.22
CA GLY A 19 11.57 -0.60 -8.19
C GLY A 19 11.77 -2.10 -7.95
N THR A 20 12.35 -2.50 -6.81
CA THR A 20 12.38 -3.91 -6.42
C THR A 20 11.12 -4.30 -5.64
N VAL A 21 10.84 -5.59 -5.57
CA VAL A 21 9.69 -6.13 -4.84
C VAL A 21 10.18 -6.95 -3.67
N ALA A 22 9.64 -6.71 -2.48
CA ALA A 22 9.94 -7.54 -1.32
C ALA A 22 9.24 -8.90 -1.47
N TYR A 23 9.99 -9.97 -1.30
CA TYR A 23 9.55 -11.33 -1.53
C TYR A 23 9.81 -12.18 -0.29
N ASN A 24 8.78 -12.84 0.20
CA ASN A 24 8.85 -13.83 1.26
C ASN A 24 8.46 -15.21 0.70
N THR A 25 9.36 -16.17 0.85
CA THR A 25 9.10 -17.56 0.48
C THR A 25 8.23 -18.26 1.50
N ALA A 26 7.53 -19.30 1.08
CA ALA A 26 6.87 -20.24 1.96
C ALA A 26 7.83 -20.78 3.04
N SER A 27 7.30 -21.01 4.23
CA SER A 27 8.01 -21.48 5.41
C SER A 27 7.11 -22.41 6.23
N ASP A 28 7.67 -23.08 7.24
CA ASP A 28 6.91 -23.94 8.15
C ASP A 28 5.83 -23.18 8.94
N GLN A 29 5.95 -21.85 9.07
CA GLN A 29 5.01 -20.99 9.80
C GLN A 29 3.94 -20.35 8.90
N ASP A 30 4.23 -20.27 7.61
CA ASP A 30 3.33 -19.73 6.59
C ASP A 30 3.69 -20.36 5.25
N SER A 31 2.81 -21.24 4.75
CA SER A 31 3.02 -21.92 3.49
C SER A 31 2.82 -21.00 2.28
N GLY A 32 2.30 -19.79 2.48
CA GLY A 32 2.08 -18.84 1.40
C GLY A 32 3.36 -18.12 0.94
N ARG A 33 3.48 -17.90 -0.37
CA ARG A 33 4.47 -16.99 -0.96
C ARG A 33 3.88 -15.58 -1.01
N HIS A 34 4.69 -14.57 -0.69
CA HIS A 34 4.21 -13.19 -0.65
C HIS A 34 5.13 -12.27 -1.45
N TRP A 35 4.56 -11.48 -2.35
CA TRP A 35 5.21 -10.37 -3.04
C TRP A 35 4.60 -9.06 -2.54
N ILE A 36 5.40 -8.22 -1.92
CA ILE A 36 4.97 -7.00 -1.23
C ILE A 36 5.46 -5.80 -2.03
N PHE A 37 4.51 -5.01 -2.50
CA PHE A 37 4.71 -3.88 -3.37
C PHE A 37 4.64 -2.56 -2.62
N ASN A 38 5.44 -1.61 -3.07
CA ASN A 38 5.39 -0.20 -2.71
C ASN A 38 5.41 0.58 -4.02
N TRP A 39 4.24 1.01 -4.49
CA TRP A 39 4.08 1.70 -5.76
C TRP A 39 3.91 3.19 -5.51
N GLU A 40 4.91 3.97 -5.90
CA GLU A 40 4.87 5.43 -5.82
C GLU A 40 4.06 6.03 -6.98
N ASN A 41 3.18 6.99 -6.66
CA ASN A 41 2.51 7.86 -7.62
C ASN A 41 2.22 9.23 -6.99
N ASP A 42 2.66 10.32 -7.63
CA ASP A 42 2.50 11.72 -7.19
C ASP A 42 2.87 11.99 -5.72
N GLY A 43 3.95 11.38 -5.24
CA GLY A 43 4.45 11.51 -3.87
C GLY A 43 3.75 10.63 -2.84
N PHE A 44 2.84 9.75 -3.27
CA PHE A 44 2.16 8.79 -2.40
C PHE A 44 2.58 7.37 -2.72
N ASN A 45 2.89 6.59 -1.69
CA ASN A 45 3.22 5.18 -1.84
C ASN A 45 1.99 4.32 -1.58
N PHE A 46 1.51 3.58 -2.56
CA PHE A 46 0.45 2.60 -2.46
C PHE A 46 1.04 1.22 -2.20
N ASN A 47 0.55 0.52 -1.18
CA ASN A 47 1.11 -0.80 -0.85
C ASN A 47 0.07 -1.90 -0.99
N PHE A 48 0.49 -2.98 -1.62
CA PHE A 48 -0.32 -4.17 -1.75
C PHE A 48 0.55 -5.41 -1.73
N VAL A 49 -0.08 -6.56 -1.53
CA VAL A 49 0.57 -7.86 -1.46
C VAL A 49 -0.11 -8.78 -2.42
N VAL A 50 0.68 -9.49 -3.23
CA VAL A 50 0.23 -10.69 -3.91
C VAL A 50 0.60 -11.88 -3.01
N GLN A 51 -0.39 -12.66 -2.61
CA GLN A 51 -0.21 -13.88 -1.84
C GLN A 51 -0.59 -15.08 -2.70
N ASP A 52 0.26 -16.10 -2.72
CA ASP A 52 -0.08 -17.40 -3.27
C ASP A 52 -0.26 -18.40 -2.14
N GLN A 53 -1.46 -18.96 -2.02
CA GLN A 53 -1.76 -20.01 -1.04
C GLN A 53 -1.67 -21.40 -1.69
N ASP A 54 -0.48 -22.00 -1.58
CA ASP A 54 -0.18 -23.42 -1.84
C ASP A 54 -0.69 -23.98 -3.19
N ASP A 55 -0.65 -23.20 -4.28
CA ASP A 55 -1.02 -23.61 -5.66
C ASP A 55 -2.48 -24.12 -5.84
N VAL A 56 -3.30 -24.20 -4.79
CA VAL A 56 -4.67 -24.75 -4.82
C VAL A 56 -5.73 -23.65 -4.87
N LEU A 57 -5.52 -22.56 -4.12
CA LEU A 57 -6.46 -21.43 -4.05
C LEU A 57 -6.10 -20.33 -5.06
N GLY A 58 -4.86 -20.34 -5.57
CA GLY A 58 -4.35 -19.36 -6.53
C GLY A 58 -3.75 -18.13 -5.86
N TYR A 59 -3.55 -17.09 -6.69
CA TYR A 59 -3.03 -15.81 -6.25
C TYR A 59 -4.15 -14.88 -5.80
N GLU A 60 -3.94 -14.18 -4.69
CA GLU A 60 -4.84 -13.16 -4.16
C GLU A 60 -4.08 -11.84 -3.99
N VAL A 61 -4.75 -10.72 -4.23
CA VAL A 61 -4.16 -9.38 -4.12
C VAL A 61 -4.83 -8.60 -3.01
N TYR A 62 -4.04 -8.03 -2.11
CA TYR A 62 -4.53 -7.33 -0.93
C TYR A 62 -3.87 -5.97 -0.76
N ALA A 63 -4.66 -4.92 -0.57
CA ALA A 63 -4.15 -3.64 -0.09
C ALA A 63 -3.70 -3.78 1.36
N LYS A 64 -2.55 -3.16 1.71
CA LYS A 64 -2.01 -3.19 3.08
C LYS A 64 -1.49 -1.84 3.53
N ASP A 65 -1.80 -1.47 4.77
CA ASP A 65 -1.19 -0.30 5.40
C ASP A 65 0.29 -0.56 5.75
N ILE A 66 1.01 0.53 6.03
CA ILE A 66 2.45 0.45 6.33
C ILE A 66 2.72 -0.24 7.67
N GLN A 67 1.75 -0.22 8.60
CA GLN A 67 1.86 -0.88 9.90
C GLN A 67 1.80 -2.40 9.76
N TRP A 68 0.95 -2.93 8.89
CA TRP A 68 0.89 -4.34 8.53
C TRP A 68 2.21 -4.78 7.91
N ILE A 69 2.72 -4.01 6.94
CA ILE A 69 4.00 -4.30 6.30
C ILE A 69 5.12 -4.34 7.34
N GLY A 70 5.17 -3.35 8.24
CA GLY A 70 6.16 -3.31 9.31
C GLY A 70 6.15 -4.54 10.19
N ARG A 71 4.96 -5.01 10.59
CA ARG A 71 4.81 -6.25 11.37
C ARG A 71 5.23 -7.47 10.57
N PHE A 72 4.78 -7.57 9.31
CA PHE A 72 5.08 -8.70 8.43
C PHE A 72 6.58 -8.86 8.19
N LEU A 73 7.29 -7.76 7.89
CA LEU A 73 8.72 -7.79 7.59
C LEU A 73 9.58 -8.13 8.82
N TYR A 74 9.14 -7.76 10.03
CA TYR A 74 9.95 -7.94 11.24
C TYR A 74 10.11 -9.41 11.65
N GLU A 75 9.12 -10.24 11.31
CA GLU A 75 9.06 -11.65 11.72
C GLU A 75 9.53 -12.61 10.62
N ARG A 76 10.03 -12.09 9.49
CA ARG A 76 10.21 -12.87 8.27
C ARG A 76 11.52 -12.60 7.55
N GLU A 77 12.00 -13.63 6.87
CA GLU A 77 13.08 -13.49 5.91
C GLU A 77 12.55 -12.89 4.60
N ILE A 78 13.08 -11.74 4.23
CA ILE A 78 12.67 -10.97 3.06
C ILE A 78 13.83 -10.88 2.08
N ARG A 79 13.55 -11.25 0.82
CA ARG A 79 14.42 -11.03 -0.33
C ARG A 79 13.87 -9.86 -1.13
N TYR A 80 14.72 -9.17 -1.89
CA TYR A 80 14.28 -8.13 -2.81
C TYR A 80 14.56 -8.61 -4.22
N VAL A 81 13.53 -8.64 -5.06
CA VAL A 81 13.59 -9.18 -6.42
C VAL A 81 13.25 -8.10 -7.43
N GLU A 82 14.01 -8.04 -8.53
CA GLU A 82 13.74 -7.12 -9.65
C GLU A 82 12.78 -7.74 -10.66
N GLU A 83 12.91 -9.05 -10.92
CA GLU A 83 12.10 -9.77 -11.89
C GLU A 83 11.02 -10.61 -11.18
N LEU A 84 9.76 -10.30 -11.48
CA LEU A 84 8.60 -11.10 -11.09
C LEU A 84 8.44 -12.31 -12.01
N CYS A 85 7.84 -13.39 -11.51
CA CYS A 85 7.35 -14.46 -12.39
C CYS A 85 6.18 -13.94 -13.25
N ASP A 86 5.92 -14.62 -14.36
CA ASP A 86 4.97 -14.17 -15.36
C ASP A 86 3.54 -14.09 -14.78
N GLU A 87 3.16 -15.05 -13.94
CA GLU A 87 1.83 -15.11 -13.32
C GLU A 87 1.56 -13.89 -12.42
N VAL A 88 2.51 -13.50 -11.57
CA VAL A 88 2.37 -12.34 -10.69
C VAL A 88 2.36 -11.04 -11.50
N ARG A 89 3.18 -10.97 -12.57
CA ARG A 89 3.21 -9.80 -13.45
C ARG A 89 1.88 -9.61 -14.18
N GLU A 90 1.33 -10.68 -14.75
CA GLU A 90 0.04 -10.66 -15.44
C GLU A 90 -1.07 -10.26 -14.47
N LEU A 91 -1.13 -10.89 -13.29
CA LEU A 91 -2.12 -10.58 -12.25
C LEU A 91 -2.12 -9.09 -11.88
N ILE A 92 -0.95 -8.49 -11.64
CA ILE A 92 -0.86 -7.08 -11.28
C ILE A 92 -1.32 -6.20 -12.44
N SER A 93 -0.93 -6.54 -13.67
CA SER A 93 -1.32 -5.76 -14.85
C SER A 93 -2.82 -5.79 -15.14
N GLU A 94 -3.51 -6.86 -14.76
CA GLU A 94 -4.95 -7.04 -14.97
C GLU A 94 -5.79 -6.44 -13.84
N TYR A 95 -5.33 -6.56 -12.59
CA TYR A 95 -6.17 -6.33 -11.42
C TYR A 95 -5.77 -5.12 -10.58
N VAL A 96 -4.57 -4.56 -10.76
CA VAL A 96 -4.08 -3.44 -9.95
C VAL A 96 -3.95 -2.18 -10.80
N GLU A 97 -4.62 -1.12 -10.38
CA GLU A 97 -4.63 0.17 -11.09
C GLU A 97 -4.53 1.31 -10.06
N ILE A 98 -3.77 2.36 -10.37
CA ILE A 98 -3.87 3.63 -9.65
C ILE A 98 -4.76 4.57 -10.47
N ARG A 99 -5.85 5.05 -9.88
CA ARG A 99 -6.75 6.04 -10.48
C ARG A 99 -6.51 7.40 -9.87
N GLU A 100 -6.28 8.39 -10.72
CA GLU A 100 -6.22 9.80 -10.33
C GLU A 100 -7.59 10.46 -10.52
N GLU A 101 -7.96 11.34 -9.58
CA GLU A 101 -9.22 12.09 -9.58
C GLU A 101 -10.49 11.24 -9.85
N PRO A 102 -10.73 10.15 -9.10
CA PRO A 102 -11.99 9.41 -9.17
C PRO A 102 -13.20 10.32 -9.03
N SER A 103 -14.29 9.97 -9.71
CA SER A 103 -15.49 10.82 -9.77
C SER A 103 -16.38 10.76 -8.52
N ASN A 104 -16.15 9.78 -7.65
CA ASN A 104 -17.02 9.49 -6.51
C ASN A 104 -16.69 10.41 -5.34
N PHE A 105 -17.73 10.92 -4.70
CA PHE A 105 -17.62 11.67 -3.46
C PHE A 105 -17.86 10.75 -2.27
N GLU A 106 -17.12 10.98 -1.19
CA GLU A 106 -17.21 10.24 0.06
C GLU A 106 -17.18 11.18 1.25
N GLU A 107 -17.92 10.82 2.30
CA GLU A 107 -17.86 11.51 3.59
C GLU A 107 -16.63 11.02 4.37
N VAL A 108 -15.66 11.91 4.54
CA VAL A 108 -14.39 11.62 5.21
C VAL A 108 -14.19 12.58 6.39
N ARG A 109 -13.56 12.08 7.44
CA ARG A 109 -13.21 12.86 8.63
C ARG A 109 -11.73 13.23 8.61
N LEU A 110 -11.41 14.45 8.20
CA LEU A 110 -10.04 14.95 8.12
C LEU A 110 -9.64 15.74 9.37
N TYR A 111 -8.52 15.37 10.00
CA TYR A 111 -7.98 16.10 11.15
C TYR A 111 -7.13 17.31 10.72
N CYS A 112 -7.48 18.50 11.21
CA CYS A 112 -6.68 19.70 11.04
C CYS A 112 -5.75 19.94 12.23
N SER A 113 -4.44 19.91 11.99
CA SER A 113 -3.43 20.08 13.04
C SER A 113 -3.38 21.50 13.60
N SER A 114 -3.60 22.53 12.77
CA SER A 114 -3.64 23.92 13.21
C SER A 114 -4.87 24.24 14.06
N CYS A 115 -6.05 23.79 13.63
CA CYS A 115 -7.30 24.00 14.38
C CYS A 115 -7.49 22.99 15.53
N ARG A 116 -6.74 21.88 15.52
CA ARG A 116 -6.84 20.75 16.45
C ARG A 116 -8.26 20.17 16.53
N THR A 117 -8.92 20.07 15.38
CA THR A 117 -10.28 19.53 15.28
C THR A 117 -10.40 18.71 14.01
N ASP A 118 -11.31 17.75 14.07
CA ASP A 118 -11.75 17.01 12.89
C ASP A 118 -12.79 17.81 12.11
N HIS A 119 -12.81 17.59 10.81
CA HIS A 119 -13.80 18.11 9.88
C HIS A 119 -14.42 16.94 9.11
N GLU A 120 -15.73 16.78 9.21
CA GLU A 120 -16.50 15.91 8.33
C GLU A 120 -16.72 16.66 7.01
N MET A 121 -16.24 16.10 5.91
CA MET A 121 -16.23 16.74 4.60
C MET A 121 -16.67 15.73 3.54
N ASP A 122 -17.47 16.19 2.58
CA ASP A 122 -17.84 15.44 1.38
C ASP A 122 -16.84 15.75 0.27
N VAL A 123 -15.92 14.81 0.02
CA VAL A 123 -14.70 15.04 -0.75
C VAL A 123 -14.50 13.91 -1.76
N ARG A 124 -13.82 14.20 -2.87
CA ARG A 124 -13.35 13.13 -3.76
C ARG A 124 -11.98 12.68 -3.33
N ALA A 125 -11.70 11.39 -3.45
CA ALA A 125 -10.33 10.95 -3.37
C ALA A 125 -9.52 11.65 -4.47
N LYS A 126 -8.30 12.07 -4.13
CA LYS A 126 -7.31 12.56 -5.09
C LYS A 126 -6.77 11.39 -5.92
N MET A 127 -6.52 10.26 -5.27
CA MET A 127 -6.01 9.04 -5.89
C MET A 127 -6.53 7.79 -5.18
N GLU A 128 -6.67 6.70 -5.92
CA GLU A 128 -7.08 5.40 -5.40
C GLU A 128 -6.20 4.29 -5.97
N LEU A 129 -5.77 3.38 -5.10
CA LEU A 129 -5.33 2.05 -5.51
C LEU A 129 -6.58 1.18 -5.66
N MET A 130 -6.83 0.72 -6.88
CA MET A 130 -7.87 -0.24 -7.21
C MET A 130 -7.28 -1.64 -7.24
N ILE A 131 -7.98 -2.60 -6.65
CA ILE A 131 -7.66 -4.02 -6.71
C ILE A 131 -8.93 -4.75 -7.13
N GLU A 132 -8.88 -5.45 -8.27
CA GLU A 132 -10.02 -6.16 -8.86
C GLU A 132 -11.25 -5.27 -9.10
N GLY A 133 -11.01 -3.98 -9.37
CA GLY A 133 -12.05 -2.99 -9.62
C GLY A 133 -12.65 -2.35 -8.37
N GLU A 134 -12.22 -2.75 -7.17
CA GLU A 134 -12.66 -2.19 -5.89
C GLU A 134 -11.55 -1.31 -5.25
N PRO A 135 -11.89 -0.22 -4.53
CA PRO A 135 -10.88 0.58 -3.84
C PRO A 135 -10.21 -0.22 -2.72
N GLY A 136 -8.88 -0.28 -2.74
CA GLY A 136 -8.07 -0.85 -1.66
C GLY A 136 -7.38 0.21 -0.79
N GLN A 137 -6.98 1.34 -1.38
CA GLN A 137 -6.46 2.50 -0.65
C GLN A 137 -6.88 3.79 -1.33
N GLN A 138 -7.18 4.81 -0.53
CA GLN A 138 -7.61 6.11 -1.03
C GLN A 138 -6.79 7.21 -0.38
N VAL A 139 -6.43 8.22 -1.16
CA VAL A 139 -5.77 9.44 -0.71
C VAL A 139 -6.74 10.59 -0.86
N PHE A 140 -7.00 11.30 0.24
CA PHE A 140 -7.81 12.50 0.28
C PHE A 140 -6.91 13.71 0.51
N GLU A 141 -7.13 14.76 -0.26
CA GLU A 141 -6.34 15.99 -0.19
C GLU A 141 -7.28 17.18 -0.32
N GLU A 142 -7.42 17.97 0.75
CA GLU A 142 -8.36 19.08 0.80
C GLU A 142 -7.84 20.26 1.62
N SER A 143 -8.53 21.40 1.56
CA SER A 143 -8.21 22.55 2.41
C SER A 143 -9.12 22.60 3.65
N CYS A 144 -8.52 22.80 4.82
CA CYS A 144 -9.28 23.00 6.06
C CYS A 144 -10.25 24.18 5.90
N PRO A 145 -11.56 23.99 6.16
CA PRO A 145 -12.56 25.03 5.94
C PRO A 145 -12.42 26.23 6.89
N THR A 146 -11.66 26.09 7.97
CA THR A 146 -11.48 27.14 8.99
C THR A 146 -10.22 27.97 8.77
N CYS A 147 -9.07 27.32 8.50
CA CYS A 147 -7.77 28.01 8.42
C CYS A 147 -7.09 27.92 7.05
N GLY A 148 -7.64 27.15 6.11
CA GLY A 148 -7.06 26.95 4.77
C GLY A 148 -5.81 26.07 4.74
N GLU A 149 -5.38 25.47 5.87
CA GLU A 149 -4.28 24.51 5.87
C GLU A 149 -4.64 23.27 5.03
N LYS A 150 -3.66 22.76 4.27
CA LYS A 150 -3.82 21.54 3.48
C LYS A 150 -3.93 20.33 4.40
N LEU A 151 -5.01 19.58 4.25
CA LEU A 151 -5.30 18.32 4.94
C LEU A 151 -5.02 17.18 3.97
N VAL A 152 -4.26 16.19 4.41
CA VAL A 152 -3.94 15.00 3.63
C VAL A 152 -4.18 13.79 4.50
N GLU A 153 -4.99 12.86 4.00
CA GLU A 153 -5.24 11.59 4.67
C GLU A 153 -5.15 10.46 3.65
N LYS A 154 -4.59 9.33 4.10
CA LYS A 154 -4.59 8.11 3.32
C LYS A 154 -5.24 7.00 4.12
N VAL A 155 -6.26 6.39 3.55
CA VAL A 155 -7.06 5.34 4.17
C VAL A 155 -6.82 4.03 3.44
N CYS A 156 -6.73 2.92 4.18
CA CYS A 156 -6.75 1.58 3.61
C CYS A 156 -8.19 1.04 3.75
N VAL A 157 -8.82 0.76 2.63
CA VAL A 157 -10.18 0.22 2.57
C VAL A 157 -10.06 -1.29 2.71
N ASN A 158 -10.62 -1.86 3.77
CA ASN A 158 -10.54 -3.29 4.12
C ASN A 158 -9.14 -3.82 4.56
N GLY A 159 -8.31 -2.97 5.18
CA GLY A 159 -6.99 -3.33 5.73
C GLY A 159 -7.01 -4.27 6.93
#